data_AF-A0A8S9RK92-F1
#
_entry.id   AF-A0A8S9RK92-F1
#
_cell.length_a   1.000
_cell.length_b   1.000
_cell.length_c   1.000
_cell.angle_alpha   90.00
_cell.angle_beta   90.00
_cell.angle_gamma   90.00
#
_symmetry.space_group_name_H-M   'P 1'
#
loop_
_entity.id
_entity.type
_entity.pdbx_description
1 polymer ?
#
loop_
_entity_poly.entity_id
_entity_poly.type
_entity_poly.pdbx_seq_one_letter_code
_entity_poly.pdbx_strand_id
1 'polypeptide(L)'
;MEKENNKQQVVESVSISAEAEAENEPLIEDEMERSKVGIMRALCDRQDPSTKEVDDLMIRRFLRARDMDIEKASALFLKYLAWKKTVLPKGHIPESEIANDLSHHKVCMQGHDKKGRPILVIVGNRHNPSKGNPEEFKR
;
A
#
# COMPACT_ATOMS: atom_id res chain seq x y z
N MET A 1 11.08 -56.76 39.83
CA MET A 1 10.85 -57.46 38.55
C MET A 1 9.52 -56.97 38.05
N GLU A 2 9.34 -56.32 36.91
CA GLU A 2 10.18 -55.85 35.81
C GLU A 2 9.42 -54.64 35.24
N LYS A 3 10.14 -53.59 34.85
CA LYS A 3 9.55 -52.45 34.15
C LYS A 3 9.41 -52.85 32.68
N GLU A 4 8.19 -53.07 32.20
CA GLU A 4 7.93 -53.27 30.77
C GLU A 4 7.77 -51.93 30.05
N ASN A 5 8.75 -51.69 29.19
CA ASN A 5 8.66 -51.11 27.85
C ASN A 5 7.69 -49.95 27.59
N ASN A 6 8.30 -48.77 27.67
CA ASN A 6 8.05 -47.64 26.79
C ASN A 6 8.61 -47.90 25.38
N LYS A 7 7.76 -48.12 24.38
CA LYS A 7 7.86 -47.50 23.04
C LYS A 7 6.72 -48.01 22.14
N GLN A 8 6.18 -47.09 21.35
CA GLN A 8 5.32 -47.32 20.18
C GLN A 8 3.82 -47.48 20.45
N GLN A 9 3.15 -46.39 20.83
CA GLN A 9 1.86 -46.00 20.23
C GLN A 9 1.45 -44.59 20.70
N VAL A 10 2.02 -43.56 20.06
CA VAL A 10 1.42 -42.21 20.03
C VAL A 10 1.67 -41.66 18.63
N VAL A 11 0.93 -42.19 17.67
CA VAL A 11 0.83 -41.63 16.31
C VAL A 11 -0.62 -41.77 15.88
N GLU A 12 -1.52 -40.99 16.47
CA GLU A 12 -2.76 -40.63 15.80
C GLU A 12 -3.39 -39.36 16.38
N SER A 13 -3.93 -38.57 15.45
CA SER A 13 -4.89 -37.48 15.64
C SER A 13 -4.45 -36.24 16.42
N VAL A 14 -3.81 -35.30 15.72
CA VAL A 14 -4.33 -33.90 15.68
C VAL A 14 -4.20 -33.39 14.25
N SER A 15 -5.14 -33.82 13.42
CA SER A 15 -5.53 -33.11 12.21
C SER A 15 -6.60 -32.09 12.61
N ILE A 16 -6.23 -30.83 12.73
CA ILE A 16 -7.17 -29.71 12.67
C ILE A 16 -6.56 -28.66 11.71
N SER A 17 -6.98 -28.84 10.46
CA SER A 17 -7.25 -27.81 9.46
C SER A 17 -6.33 -26.59 9.41
N ALA A 18 -5.34 -26.68 8.51
CA ALA A 18 -4.92 -25.54 7.71
C ALA A 18 -6.10 -25.12 6.83
N GLU A 19 -7.02 -24.36 7.40
CA GLU A 19 -8.03 -23.64 6.63
C GLU A 19 -7.29 -22.58 5.82
N ALA A 20 -7.38 -22.77 4.50
CA ALA A 20 -6.87 -21.85 3.51
C ALA A 20 -7.48 -20.47 3.74
N GLU A 21 -6.68 -19.53 4.25
CA GLU A 21 -6.83 -18.13 3.91
C GLU A 21 -6.49 -18.00 2.42
N ALA A 22 -7.47 -18.36 1.57
CA ALA A 22 -7.57 -17.75 0.25
C ALA A 22 -7.92 -16.29 0.49
N GLU A 23 -6.92 -15.51 0.88
CA GLU A 23 -6.99 -14.07 0.93
C GLU A 23 -7.56 -13.61 -0.42
N ASN A 24 -8.70 -12.90 -0.39
CA ASN A 24 -9.20 -12.17 -1.54
C ASN A 24 -8.20 -11.05 -1.84
N GLU A 25 -7.04 -11.42 -2.38
CA GLU A 25 -6.08 -10.48 -2.92
C GLU A 25 -6.85 -9.67 -3.98
N PRO A 26 -6.88 -8.34 -3.91
CA PRO A 26 -7.76 -7.59 -4.79
C PRO A 26 -7.30 -7.78 -6.22
N LEU A 27 -8.03 -8.59 -6.97
CA LEU A 27 -7.67 -8.96 -8.33
C LEU A 27 -8.01 -7.80 -9.28
N ILE A 28 -7.14 -7.63 -10.28
CA ILE A 28 -7.47 -6.83 -11.45
C ILE A 28 -8.32 -7.71 -12.36
N GLU A 29 -9.64 -7.63 -12.18
CA GLU A 29 -10.62 -8.43 -12.94
C GLU A 29 -10.60 -8.12 -14.44
N ASP A 30 -10.38 -6.86 -14.79
CA ASP A 30 -10.31 -6.41 -16.17
C ASP A 30 -9.01 -6.92 -16.83
N GLU A 31 -9.17 -7.82 -17.80
CA GLU A 31 -8.05 -8.46 -18.49
C GLU A 31 -7.16 -7.46 -19.25
N MET A 32 -7.76 -6.40 -19.80
CA MET A 32 -7.01 -5.35 -20.48
C MET A 32 -6.18 -4.53 -19.49
N GLU A 33 -6.74 -4.18 -18.33
CA GLU A 33 -6.00 -3.52 -17.26
C GLU A 33 -4.86 -4.41 -16.75
N ARG A 34 -5.13 -5.71 -16.51
CA ARG A 34 -4.12 -6.67 -16.05
C ARG A 34 -2.97 -6.82 -17.04
N SER A 35 -3.28 -6.94 -18.33
CA SER A 35 -2.27 -6.99 -19.40
C SER A 35 -1.40 -5.73 -19.41
N LYS A 36 -2.02 -4.54 -19.34
CA LYS A 36 -1.30 -3.26 -19.31
C LYS A 36 -0.44 -3.09 -18.06
N VAL A 37 -0.89 -3.57 -16.90
CA VAL A 37 -0.08 -3.61 -15.67
C VAL A 37 1.17 -4.46 -15.87
N GLY A 38 1.04 -5.66 -16.44
CA GLY A 38 2.19 -6.52 -16.73
C GLY A 38 3.19 -5.88 -17.70
N ILE A 39 2.71 -5.23 -18.76
CA ILE A 39 3.57 -4.51 -19.72
C ILE A 39 4.28 -3.34 -19.03
N MET A 40 3.55 -2.51 -18.29
CA MET A 40 4.12 -1.36 -17.58
C MET A 40 5.14 -1.80 -16.54
N ARG A 41 4.86 -2.87 -15.78
CA ARG A 41 5.80 -3.45 -14.80
C ARG A 41 7.11 -3.85 -15.47
N ALA A 42 7.05 -4.64 -16.54
CA ALA A 42 8.25 -5.07 -17.27
C ALA A 42 9.05 -3.88 -17.85
N LEU A 43 8.38 -2.82 -18.30
CA LEU A 43 9.03 -1.60 -18.78
C LEU A 43 9.72 -0.81 -17.66
N CYS A 44 9.06 -0.66 -16.51
CA CYS A 44 9.59 0.08 -15.37
C CYS A 44 10.67 -0.69 -14.62
N ASP A 45 10.58 -2.02 -14.50
CA ASP A 45 11.58 -2.88 -13.89
C ASP A 45 12.96 -2.76 -14.56
N ARG A 46 12.97 -2.53 -15.88
CA ARG A 46 14.20 -2.29 -16.66
C ARG A 46 14.89 -0.97 -16.31
N GLN A 47 14.15 0.01 -15.84
CA GLN A 47 14.66 1.36 -15.53
C GLN A 47 14.94 1.53 -14.04
N ASP A 48 14.06 1.03 -13.19
CA ASP A 48 14.18 1.10 -11.73
C ASP A 48 13.77 -0.23 -11.08
N PRO A 49 14.76 -1.02 -10.57
CA PRO A 49 14.50 -2.29 -9.91
C PRO A 49 13.61 -2.21 -8.66
N SER A 50 13.46 -1.03 -8.05
CA SER A 50 12.56 -0.84 -6.89
C SER A 50 11.07 -1.01 -7.25
N THR A 51 10.74 -1.07 -8.54
CA THR A 51 9.41 -1.44 -9.03
C THR A 51 8.96 -2.82 -8.51
N LYS A 52 9.89 -3.72 -8.18
CA LYS A 52 9.60 -5.04 -7.58
C LYS A 52 8.97 -4.96 -6.18
N GLU A 53 9.16 -3.85 -5.47
CA GLU A 53 8.60 -3.62 -4.12
C GLU A 53 7.16 -3.10 -4.16
N VAL A 54 6.60 -2.91 -5.36
CA VAL A 54 5.30 -2.29 -5.58
C VAL A 54 4.33 -3.33 -6.14
N ASP A 55 3.12 -3.39 -5.59
CA ASP A 55 2.06 -4.29 -6.03
C ASP A 55 1.41 -3.85 -7.36
N ASP A 56 0.67 -4.76 -7.99
CA ASP A 56 -0.01 -4.51 -9.28
C ASP A 56 -1.12 -3.47 -9.15
N LEU A 57 -1.76 -3.37 -7.98
CA LEU A 57 -2.81 -2.39 -7.71
C LEU A 57 -2.28 -0.97 -7.67
N MET A 58 -1.06 -0.77 -7.20
CA MET A 58 -0.38 0.51 -7.20
C MET A 58 -0.03 0.90 -8.63
N ILE A 59 0.51 0.00 -9.45
CA ILE A 59 0.78 0.26 -10.88
C ILE A 59 -0.53 0.62 -11.61
N ARG A 60 -1.61 -0.12 -11.34
CA ARG A 60 -2.95 0.16 -11.89
C ARG A 60 -3.43 1.58 -11.61
N ARG A 61 -3.11 2.17 -10.45
CA ARG A 61 -3.48 3.57 -10.12
C ARG A 61 -2.88 4.56 -11.11
N PHE A 62 -1.62 4.37 -11.53
CA PHE A 62 -0.95 5.26 -12.48
C PHE A 62 -1.50 5.10 -13.90
N LEU A 63 -1.82 3.87 -14.31
CA LEU A 63 -2.49 3.60 -15.58
C LEU A 63 -3.85 4.29 -15.62
N ARG A 64 -4.68 4.13 -14.60
CA ARG A 64 -5.99 4.80 -14.52
C ARG A 64 -5.88 6.31 -14.52
N ALA A 65 -4.89 6.88 -13.82
CA ALA A 65 -4.65 8.32 -13.80
C ALA A 65 -4.20 8.90 -15.16
N ARG A 66 -3.82 8.06 -16.12
CA ARG A 66 -3.36 8.44 -17.46
C ARG A 66 -4.12 7.71 -18.55
N ASP A 67 -5.40 7.42 -18.34
CA ASP A 67 -6.30 6.85 -19.35
C ASP A 67 -5.77 5.53 -19.97
N MET A 68 -5.08 4.73 -19.15
CA MET A 68 -4.44 3.47 -19.56
C MET A 68 -3.36 3.63 -20.65
N ASP A 69 -2.76 4.81 -20.77
CA ASP A 69 -1.59 5.11 -21.61
C ASP A 69 -0.31 4.68 -20.91
N ILE A 70 0.37 3.67 -21.47
CA ILE A 70 1.53 3.02 -20.85
C ILE A 70 2.73 3.98 -20.75
N GLU A 71 2.96 4.79 -21.78
CA GLU A 71 4.11 5.71 -21.81
C GLU A 71 3.94 6.84 -20.80
N LYS A 72 2.75 7.45 -20.75
CA LYS A 72 2.47 8.52 -19.77
C LYS A 72 2.41 7.97 -18.35
N ALA A 73 1.84 6.78 -18.15
CA ALA A 73 1.76 6.16 -16.83
C ALA A 73 3.15 5.75 -16.31
N SER A 74 3.98 5.12 -17.13
CA SER A 74 5.36 4.74 -16.76
C SER A 74 6.21 5.95 -16.42
N ALA A 75 6.15 7.02 -17.22
CA ALA A 75 6.87 8.27 -16.93
C ALA A 75 6.43 8.91 -15.60
N LEU A 76 5.13 8.87 -15.28
CA LEU A 76 4.62 9.36 -14.00
C LEU A 76 5.04 8.47 -12.83
N PHE A 77 4.97 7.15 -13.01
CA PHE A 77 5.31 6.18 -11.99
C PHE A 77 6.80 6.23 -11.61
N LEU A 78 7.70 6.35 -12.59
CA LEU A 78 9.14 6.48 -12.33
C LEU A 78 9.47 7.79 -11.59
N LYS A 79 8.80 8.91 -11.95
CA LYS A 79 8.90 10.17 -11.19
C LYS A 79 8.42 10.00 -9.75
N TYR A 80 7.32 9.27 -9.55
CA TYR A 80 6.83 8.94 -8.23
C TYR A 80 7.82 8.07 -7.44
N LEU A 81 8.43 7.05 -8.03
CA LEU A 81 9.44 6.23 -7.34
C LEU A 81 10.65 7.06 -6.92
N ALA A 82 11.14 7.94 -7.78
CA ALA A 82 12.21 8.88 -7.45
C ALA A 82 11.82 9.78 -6.27
N TRP A 83 10.63 10.39 -6.32
CA TRP A 83 10.10 11.20 -5.23
C TRP A 83 9.90 10.40 -3.93
N LYS A 84 9.39 9.17 -4.01
CA LYS A 84 9.17 8.29 -2.85
C LYS A 84 10.51 8.00 -2.15
N LYS A 85 11.57 7.73 -2.91
CA LYS A 85 12.91 7.50 -2.34
C LYS A 85 13.47 8.73 -1.62
N THR A 86 13.21 9.93 -2.14
CA THR A 86 13.69 11.18 -1.51
C THR A 86 12.86 11.61 -0.31
N VAL A 87 11.54 11.43 -0.37
CA VAL A 87 10.59 11.94 0.64
C VAL A 87 10.24 10.89 1.70
N LEU A 88 10.30 9.61 1.36
CA LEU A 88 9.96 8.48 2.24
C LEU A 88 11.12 7.48 2.34
N PRO A 89 12.30 7.90 2.87
CA PRO A 89 13.47 7.02 2.94
C PRO A 89 13.23 5.79 3.84
N LYS A 90 12.34 5.90 4.83
CA LYS A 90 11.93 4.80 5.73
C LYS A 90 10.74 3.98 5.18
N GLY A 91 10.24 4.32 3.99
CA GLY A 91 9.03 3.75 3.40
C GLY A 91 7.71 4.25 4.01
N HIS A 92 7.74 4.93 5.16
CA HIS A 92 6.59 5.51 5.85
C HIS A 92 6.98 6.80 6.56
N ILE A 93 5.97 7.60 6.93
CA ILE A 93 6.12 8.75 7.82
C ILE A 93 5.68 8.30 9.22
N PRO A 94 6.56 8.28 10.23
CA PRO A 94 6.17 7.92 11.58
C PRO A 94 5.26 8.99 12.18
N GLU A 95 4.27 8.58 12.97
CA GLU A 95 3.28 9.49 13.55
C GLU A 95 3.92 10.57 14.43
N SER A 96 5.04 10.26 15.08
CA SER A 96 5.81 11.23 15.88
C SER A 96 6.32 12.42 15.05
N GLU A 97 6.62 12.24 13.75
CA GLU A 97 7.04 13.31 12.84
C GLU A 97 5.88 14.22 12.40
N ILE A 98 4.63 13.80 12.63
CA ILE A 98 3.41 14.54 12.26
C ILE A 98 2.44 14.71 13.43
N ALA A 99 2.90 14.51 14.67
CA ALA A 99 2.03 14.48 15.86
C ALA A 99 1.25 15.79 16.05
N ASN A 100 1.89 16.92 15.77
CA ASN A 100 1.24 18.23 15.82
C ASN A 100 0.12 18.35 14.77
N ASP A 101 0.39 17.97 13.52
CA ASP A 101 -0.59 17.98 12.43
C ASP A 101 -1.77 17.03 12.67
N LEU A 102 -1.51 15.84 13.23
CA LEU A 102 -2.54 14.90 13.64
C LEU A 102 -3.38 15.47 14.79
N SER A 103 -2.77 16.12 15.78
CA SER A 103 -3.47 16.68 16.95
C SER A 103 -4.51 17.75 16.58
N HIS A 104 -4.34 18.43 15.44
CA HIS A 104 -5.27 19.45 14.97
C HIS A 104 -6.60 18.88 14.46
N HIS A 105 -6.66 17.59 14.13
CA HIS A 105 -7.87 16.93 13.60
C HIS A 105 -8.50 17.75 12.45
N LYS A 106 -7.61 18.33 11.62
CA LYS A 106 -7.95 19.27 10.55
C LYS A 106 -8.24 18.57 9.23
N VAL A 107 -7.99 17.26 9.13
CA VAL A 107 -8.30 16.43 7.96
C VAL A 107 -9.06 15.21 8.43
N CYS A 108 -10.20 14.90 7.81
CA CYS A 108 -10.97 13.70 8.12
C CYS A 108 -11.62 13.08 6.88
N MET A 109 -11.77 11.76 6.88
CA MET A 109 -12.50 11.01 5.88
C MET A 109 -14.00 11.06 6.22
N GLN A 110 -14.85 11.45 5.27
CA GLN A 110 -16.29 11.62 5.47
C GLN A 110 -17.12 10.73 4.52
N GLY A 111 -16.65 9.50 4.32
CA GLY A 111 -17.31 8.53 3.45
C GLY A 111 -17.08 8.79 1.96
N HIS A 112 -18.11 8.55 1.15
CA HIS A 112 -18.04 8.63 -0.31
C HIS A 112 -19.16 9.52 -0.86
N ASP A 113 -18.91 10.14 -2.01
CA ASP A 113 -19.93 10.90 -2.74
C ASP A 113 -20.90 9.98 -3.50
N LYS A 114 -21.87 10.56 -4.21
CA LYS A 114 -22.87 9.83 -5.01
C LYS A 114 -22.26 8.96 -6.13
N LYS A 115 -21.01 9.18 -6.49
CA LYS A 115 -20.27 8.43 -7.51
C LYS A 115 -19.27 7.45 -6.88
N GLY A 116 -19.31 7.26 -5.57
CA GLY A 116 -18.40 6.37 -4.85
C GLY A 116 -16.98 6.93 -4.71
N ARG A 117 -16.75 8.23 -4.92
CA ARG A 117 -15.42 8.85 -4.73
C ARG A 117 -15.22 9.19 -3.25
N PRO A 118 -14.07 8.86 -2.64
CA PRO A 118 -13.83 9.16 -1.24
C PRO A 118 -13.83 10.67 -0.98
N ILE A 119 -14.44 11.09 0.12
CA ILE A 119 -14.52 12.49 0.54
C ILE A 119 -13.51 12.75 1.64
N LEU A 120 -12.59 13.68 1.36
CA LEU A 120 -11.68 14.26 2.34
C LEU A 120 -12.18 15.66 2.72
N VAL A 121 -12.44 15.88 4.01
CA VAL A 121 -12.80 17.20 4.54
C VAL A 121 -11.61 17.81 5.26
N ILE A 122 -11.26 19.04 4.86
CA ILE A 122 -10.19 19.82 5.47
C ILE A 122 -10.80 21.02 6.19
N VAL A 123 -10.61 21.09 7.50
CA VAL A 123 -11.15 22.14 8.37
C VAL A 123 -10.04 23.16 8.65
N GLY A 124 -9.93 24.16 7.77
CA GLY A 124 -8.82 25.11 7.77
C GLY A 124 -8.64 25.91 9.07
N ASN A 125 -9.73 26.26 9.77
CA ASN A 125 -9.64 27.01 11.04
C ASN A 125 -9.02 26.21 12.20
N ARG A 126 -8.87 24.90 12.06
CA ARG A 126 -8.15 24.05 13.03
C ARG A 126 -6.64 24.05 12.81
N HIS A 127 -6.17 24.63 11.71
CA HIS A 127 -4.73 24.76 11.48
C HIS A 127 -4.13 25.76 12.45
N ASN A 128 -3.17 25.31 13.26
CA ASN A 128 -2.42 26.16 14.15
C ASN A 128 -0.91 26.11 13.83
N PRO A 129 -0.38 27.07 13.06
CA PRO A 129 1.03 27.10 12.70
C PRO A 129 1.94 27.44 13.88
N SER A 130 1.44 28.04 14.96
CA SER A 130 2.30 28.40 16.12
C SER A 130 2.71 27.21 16.97
N LYS A 131 2.01 26.08 16.84
CA LYS A 131 2.33 24.82 17.53
C LYS A 131 3.21 23.88 16.71
N GLY A 132 3.48 24.22 15.45
CA GLY A 132 4.27 23.39 14.54
C GLY A 132 5.53 24.10 14.03
N ASN A 133 6.37 23.33 13.37
CA ASN A 133 7.51 23.82 12.60
C ASN A 133 7.10 23.96 11.12
N PRO A 134 7.42 25.06 10.40
CA PRO A 134 7.26 25.15 8.94
C PRO A 134 7.87 23.97 8.16
N GLU A 135 8.91 23.32 8.70
CA GLU A 135 9.50 22.11 8.12
C GLU A 135 8.55 20.89 8.16
N GLU A 136 7.51 20.89 9.01
CA GLU A 136 6.46 19.84 8.98
C GLU A 136 5.71 19.82 7.64
N PHE A 137 5.66 20.95 6.93
CA PHE A 137 5.01 21.10 5.62
C PHE A 137 5.98 21.02 4.44
N LYS A 138 7.29 21.16 4.66
CA LYS A 138 8.29 21.07 3.60
C LYS A 138 8.78 19.62 3.51
N ARG A 139 8.33 18.88 2.50
CA ARG A 139 8.84 17.55 2.17
C ARG A 139 8.93 17.38 0.65
#